data_AF-D5RT20-F1
#
_entry.id   AF-D5RT20-F1
#
_cell.length_a   1.000
_cell.length_b   1.000
_cell.length_c   1.000
_cell.angle_alpha   90.00
_cell.angle_beta   90.00
_cell.angle_gamma   90.00
#
_symmetry.space_group_name_H-M   'P 1'
#
loop_
_entity.id
_entity.type
_entity.pdbx_description
1 polymer ?
#
loop_
_entity_poly.entity_id
_entity_poly.type
_entity_poly.pdbx_seq_one_letter_code
_entity_poly.pdbx_strand_id
1 'polypeptide(L)'
;GALEARMNEALAGLEWGYVTLGVDEADRSLRLAHHAMPAVPLAADESGHWFGAVLEGLYGAWMLAQQGGATGGATMRVVQGDTARLVLRYGG
;
A
#
# COMPACT_ATOMS: atom_id res chain seq x y z
N GLY A 1 -14.51 2.56 0.51
CA GLY A 1 -14.92 3.22 1.80
C GLY A 1 -14.40 4.65 1.90
N ALA A 2 -14.74 5.44 2.93
CA ALA A 2 -14.31 6.85 3.02
C ALA A 2 -12.77 7.04 3.07
N LEU A 3 -12.08 6.16 3.80
CA LEU A 3 -10.61 6.13 3.84
C LEU A 3 -10.01 5.82 2.45
N GLU A 4 -10.49 4.75 1.81
CA GLU A 4 -10.09 4.34 0.46
C GLU A 4 -10.30 5.45 -0.57
N ALA A 5 -11.43 6.16 -0.52
CA ALA A 5 -11.71 7.27 -1.43
C ALA A 5 -10.67 8.39 -1.30
N ARG A 6 -10.33 8.78 -0.06
CA ARG A 6 -9.30 9.81 0.21
C ARG A 6 -7.90 9.36 -0.22
N MET A 7 -7.59 8.07 -0.06
CA MET A 7 -6.33 7.50 -0.54
C MET A 7 -6.25 7.59 -2.07
N ASN A 8 -7.32 7.18 -2.76
CA ASN A 8 -7.38 7.22 -4.21
C ASN A 8 -7.34 8.65 -4.77
N GLU A 9 -7.94 9.62 -4.08
CA GLU A 9 -7.80 11.04 -4.44
C GLU A 9 -6.33 11.50 -4.38
N ALA A 10 -5.61 11.15 -3.30
CA ALA A 10 -4.20 11.49 -3.17
C ALA A 10 -3.32 10.78 -4.20
N LEU A 11 -3.56 9.49 -4.46
CA LEU A 11 -2.82 8.71 -5.47
C LEU A 11 -3.08 9.24 -6.88
N ALA A 12 -4.32 9.60 -7.20
CA ALA A 12 -4.68 10.17 -8.51
C ALA A 12 -3.96 11.49 -8.76
N GLY A 13 -3.81 12.35 -7.74
CA GLY A 13 -3.05 13.61 -7.86
C GLY A 13 -1.55 13.41 -8.16
N LEU A 14 -1.01 12.22 -7.92
CA LEU A 14 0.39 11.85 -8.20
C LEU A 14 0.52 10.97 -9.44
N GLU A 15 -0.60 10.54 -10.04
CA GLU A 15 -0.66 9.50 -11.07
C GLU A 15 -0.02 8.18 -10.61
N TRP A 16 -0.21 7.83 -9.33
CA TRP A 16 0.35 6.62 -8.72
C TRP A 16 -0.62 5.44 -8.70
N GLY A 17 -1.62 5.43 -9.58
CA GLY A 17 -2.61 4.36 -9.65
C GLY A 17 -3.69 4.46 -8.57
N TYR A 18 -4.19 3.32 -8.10
CA TYR A 18 -5.30 3.25 -7.15
C TYR A 18 -5.22 2.05 -6.20
N VAL A 19 -5.99 2.09 -5.12
CA VAL A 19 -6.03 1.07 -4.07
C VAL A 19 -7.46 0.65 -3.75
N THR A 20 -7.62 -0.63 -3.42
CA THR A 20 -8.82 -1.17 -2.78
C THR A 20 -8.46 -1.72 -1.40
N LEU A 21 -9.35 -1.51 -0.42
CA LEU A 21 -9.20 -1.94 0.97
C LEU A 21 -10.11 -3.13 1.26
N GLY A 22 -9.57 -4.16 1.89
CA GLY A 22 -10.33 -5.29 2.42
C GLY A 22 -9.87 -5.65 3.83
N VAL A 23 -10.76 -6.18 4.65
CA VAL A 23 -10.41 -6.77 5.94
C VAL A 23 -10.33 -8.28 5.75
N ASP A 24 -9.23 -8.87 6.17
CA ASP A 24 -9.05 -10.30 6.26
C ASP A 24 -9.38 -10.74 7.69
N GLU A 25 -10.54 -11.35 7.86
CA GLU A 25 -11.01 -11.76 9.19
C GLU A 25 -10.22 -12.94 9.78
N ALA A 26 -9.59 -13.75 8.93
CA ALA A 26 -8.88 -14.96 9.37
C ALA A 26 -7.63 -14.61 10.17
N ASP A 27 -6.89 -13.59 9.75
CA ASP A 27 -5.68 -13.10 10.42
C ASP A 27 -5.83 -11.70 11.04
N ARG A 28 -7.06 -11.16 11.04
CA ARG A 28 -7.41 -9.82 11.56
C ARG A 28 -6.53 -8.71 10.99
N SER A 29 -6.21 -8.80 9.69
CA SER A 29 -5.39 -7.80 9.01
C SER A 29 -6.20 -6.96 8.03
N LEU A 30 -5.67 -5.77 7.72
CA LEU A 30 -6.14 -4.97 6.60
C LEU A 30 -5.29 -5.31 5.37
N ARG A 31 -5.96 -5.59 4.25
CA ARG A 31 -5.37 -5.83 2.94
C ARG A 31 -5.55 -4.61 2.05
N LEU A 32 -4.45 -4.16 1.45
CA LEU A 32 -4.44 -3.11 0.45
C LEU A 32 -4.04 -3.75 -0.88
N ALA A 33 -4.92 -3.69 -1.87
CA ALA A 33 -4.59 -4.10 -3.22
C ALA A 33 -4.36 -2.85 -4.07
N HIS A 34 -3.09 -2.58 -4.37
CA HIS A 34 -2.65 -1.45 -5.16
C HIS A 34 -2.45 -1.86 -6.62
N HIS A 35 -2.87 -0.99 -7.53
CA HIS A 35 -2.91 -1.24 -8.97
C HIS A 35 -2.30 -0.08 -9.73
N ALA A 36 -1.75 -0.38 -10.92
CA ALA A 36 -1.20 0.62 -11.84
C ALA A 36 -0.12 1.50 -11.19
N MET A 37 0.78 0.88 -10.41
CA MET A 37 1.93 1.59 -9.88
C MET A 37 2.84 2.09 -10.99
N PRO A 38 3.57 3.21 -10.77
CA PRO A 38 4.60 3.67 -11.70
C PRO A 38 5.65 2.58 -11.96
N ALA A 39 5.82 2.21 -13.22
CA ALA A 39 6.88 1.30 -13.65
C ALA A 39 8.18 2.09 -13.87
N VAL A 40 8.95 2.29 -12.81
CA VAL A 40 10.24 2.98 -12.86
C VAL A 40 11.35 1.93 -12.84
N PRO A 41 11.97 1.59 -13.99
CA PRO A 41 12.99 0.55 -14.04
C PRO A 41 14.29 1.00 -13.37
N LEU A 42 14.96 0.07 -12.69
CA LEU A 42 16.35 0.18 -12.24
C LEU A 42 17.18 -0.91 -12.91
N ALA A 43 18.50 -0.72 -13.03
CA ALA A 43 19.38 -1.71 -13.66
C ALA A 43 19.34 -3.10 -13.00
N ALA A 44 19.03 -3.17 -11.70
CA ALA A 44 18.86 -4.42 -10.96
C ALA A 44 17.40 -4.88 -10.82
N ASP A 45 16.44 -4.10 -11.34
CA ASP A 45 14.99 -4.32 -11.22
C ASP A 45 14.25 -3.63 -12.37
N GLU A 46 14.28 -4.26 -13.55
CA GLU A 46 13.66 -3.72 -14.77
C GLU A 46 12.14 -3.61 -14.68
N SER A 47 11.53 -4.38 -13.78
CA SER A 47 10.09 -4.40 -13.54
C SER A 47 9.63 -3.33 -12.53
N GLY A 48 10.55 -2.63 -11.87
CA GLY A 48 10.22 -1.56 -10.92
C GLY A 48 9.59 -2.02 -9.60
N HIS A 49 9.81 -3.27 -9.18
CA HIS A 49 9.33 -3.81 -7.91
C HIS A 49 9.78 -3.02 -6.68
N TRP A 50 10.90 -2.28 -6.74
CA TRP A 50 11.37 -1.40 -5.68
C TRP A 50 10.31 -0.40 -5.22
N PHE A 51 9.37 -0.05 -6.10
CA PHE A 51 8.26 0.85 -5.78
C PHE A 51 7.35 0.28 -4.68
N GLY A 52 7.32 -1.04 -4.49
CA GLY A 52 6.64 -1.69 -3.38
C GLY A 52 7.10 -1.15 -2.01
N ALA A 53 8.40 -0.89 -1.82
CA ALA A 53 8.91 -0.33 -0.58
C ALA A 53 8.46 1.13 -0.35
N VAL A 54 8.29 1.91 -1.43
CA VAL A 54 7.72 3.26 -1.36
C VAL A 54 6.27 3.19 -0.86
N LEU A 55 5.49 2.25 -1.41
CA LEU A 55 4.11 2.05 -1.01
C LEU A 55 3.99 1.54 0.43
N GLU A 56 4.88 0.67 0.92
CA GLU A 56 4.93 0.29 2.33
C GLU A 56 5.09 1.51 3.24
N GLY A 57 6.02 2.41 2.90
CA GLY A 57 6.24 3.66 3.64
C GLY A 57 5.03 4.59 3.60
N LEU A 58 4.48 4.82 2.40
CA LEU A 58 3.33 5.70 2.19
C LEU A 58 2.10 5.22 2.99
N TYR A 59 1.68 3.98 2.78
CA TYR A 59 0.50 3.46 3.45
C TYR A 59 0.73 3.23 4.93
N GLY A 60 1.94 2.85 5.34
CA GLY A 60 2.31 2.76 6.75
C GLY A 60 2.15 4.10 7.47
N ALA A 61 2.63 5.19 6.87
CA ALA A 61 2.47 6.54 7.41
C ALA A 61 1.00 6.98 7.47
N TRP A 62 0.20 6.69 6.44
CA TRP A 62 -1.23 6.96 6.45
C TRP A 62 -1.97 6.19 7.56
N MET A 63 -1.64 4.91 7.78
CA MET A 63 -2.25 4.10 8.84
C MET A 63 -1.89 4.61 10.22
N LEU A 64 -0.62 4.96 10.43
CA LEU A 64 -0.17 5.57 11.69
C LEU A 64 -0.92 6.87 12.00
N ALA A 65 -1.18 7.70 10.98
CA ALA A 65 -1.96 8.92 11.13
C ALA A 65 -3.42 8.65 11.52
N GLN A 66 -4.04 7.56 11.03
CA GLN A 66 -5.40 7.17 11.46
C GLN A 66 -5.46 6.78 12.94
N GLN A 67 -4.36 6.30 13.51
CA GLN A 67 -4.26 5.89 14.92
C GLN A 67 -3.87 7.04 15.86
N GLY A 68 -3.88 8.29 15.38
CA GLY A 68 -3.44 9.43 16.17
C GLY A 68 -1.94 9.41 16.49
N GLY A 69 -1.14 8.68 15.72
CA GLY A 69 0.32 8.59 15.92
C GLY A 69 0.75 7.60 17.00
N ALA A 70 -0.16 6.80 17.56
CA ALA A 70 0.19 5.75 18.51
C ALA A 70 1.04 4.66 17.83
N THR A 71 2.25 4.45 18.33
CA THR A 71 3.15 3.40 17.81
C THR A 71 2.83 2.07 18.49
N GLY A 72 2.15 1.18 17.79
CA GLY A 72 1.78 -0.14 18.28
C GLY A 72 1.94 -1.24 17.23
N GLY A 73 3.17 -1.70 17.01
CA GLY A 73 3.54 -3.01 16.43
C GLY A 73 3.18 -3.35 14.97
N ALA A 74 2.04 -2.90 14.45
CA ALA A 74 1.60 -3.23 13.10
C ALA A 74 2.43 -2.49 12.05
N THR A 75 2.98 -3.24 11.10
CA THR A 75 3.75 -2.69 9.97
C THR A 75 3.01 -2.95 8.67
N MET A 76 3.19 -2.04 7.70
CA MET A 76 2.73 -2.26 6.34
C MET A 76 3.79 -3.07 5.59
N ARG A 77 3.39 -4.19 4.99
CA ARG A 77 4.29 -5.05 4.21
C ARG A 77 3.65 -5.51 2.92
N VAL A 78 4.38 -5.46 1.81
CA VAL A 78 4.04 -6.18 0.59
C VAL A 78 4.15 -7.68 0.90
N VAL A 79 3.07 -8.41 0.66
CA VAL A 79 3.01 -9.86 0.90
C VAL A 79 2.87 -10.66 -0.38
N GLN A 80 2.44 -10.01 -1.47
CA GLN A 80 2.28 -10.61 -2.78
C GLN A 80 2.28 -9.49 -3.82
N GLY A 81 2.75 -9.78 -5.02
CA GLY A 81 2.45 -8.91 -6.16
C GLY A 81 3.32 -9.16 -7.37
N ASP A 82 2.94 -8.45 -8.43
CA ASP A 82 3.63 -8.34 -9.71
C ASP A 82 3.55 -6.88 -10.19
N THR A 83 3.93 -6.64 -11.45
CA THR A 83 3.91 -5.30 -12.06
C THR A 83 2.51 -4.71 -12.23
N ALA A 84 1.46 -5.53 -12.28
CA ALA A 84 0.08 -5.08 -12.44
C ALA A 84 -0.60 -4.81 -11.08
N ARG A 85 -0.20 -5.54 -10.04
CA ARG A 85 -0.83 -5.46 -8.72
C ARG A 85 0.11 -5.82 -7.59
N LEU A 86 0.13 -4.98 -6.57
CA LEU A 86 0.73 -5.29 -5.27
C LEU A 86 -0.35 -5.47 -4.21
N VAL A 87 -0.16 -6.45 -3.33
CA VAL A 87 -0.97 -6.67 -2.13
C VAL A 87 -0.13 -6.39 -0.91
N LEU A 88 -0.57 -5.44 -0.10
CA LEU A 88 0.03 -5.10 1.17
C LEU A 88 -0.85 -5.56 2.33
N ARG A 89 -0.21 -5.98 3.42
CA ARG A 89 -0.82 -6.37 4.70
C ARG A 89 -0.48 -5.33 5.75
N TYR A 90 -1.47 -4.94 6.53
CA TYR A 90 -1.31 -4.15 7.74
C TYR A 90 -1.89 -4.90 8.94
N GLY A 91 -1.04 -5.28 9.88
CA GLY A 91 -1.39 -6.12 11.02
C GLY A 91 -0.19 -6.97 11.47
N GLY A 92 -0.26 -7.49 12.70
CA GLY A 92 0.71 -8.45 13.26
C GLY A 92 0.47 -9.85 12.73
#